data_AF-A0A3N4IUE8-F1
#
_entry.id   AF-A0A3N4IUE8-F1
#
_cell.length_a   1.000
_cell.length_b   1.000
_cell.length_c   1.000
_cell.angle_alpha   90.00
_cell.angle_beta   90.00
_cell.angle_gamma   90.00
#
_symmetry.space_group_name_H-M   'P 1'
#
loop_
_entity.id
_entity.type
_entity.pdbx_description
1 polymer ?
#
loop_
_entity_poly.entity_id
_entity_poly.type
_entity_poly.pdbx_seq_one_letter_code
_entity_poly.pdbx_strand_id
1 'polypeptide(L)' 'LTKKAIPVFEKAFPRCQGLFAFDNAKIHQKYASDALQVGNINLTPRGKNTLPMRPGYFKNADNPNTVIAQTMMLPDG' A
#
# COMPACT_ATOMS: atom_id res chain seq x y z
N LEU A 1 7.93 -11.31 -6.06
CA LEU A 1 7.41 -12.54 -6.71
C LEU A 1 7.51 -12.47 -8.24
N THR A 2 6.76 -11.58 -8.89
CA THR A 2 6.64 -11.46 -10.35
C THR A 2 7.96 -11.30 -11.12
N LYS A 3 8.91 -10.50 -10.61
CA LYS A 3 10.18 -10.24 -11.32
C LYS A 3 11.24 -11.35 -11.22
N LYS A 4 11.08 -12.32 -10.33
CA LYS A 4 12.12 -13.34 -10.06
C LYS A 4 11.55 -14.75 -9.99
N ALA A 5 10.51 -14.98 -9.19
CA ALA A 5 10.00 -16.32 -8.93
C ALA A 5 9.26 -16.91 -10.14
N ILE A 6 8.45 -16.11 -10.83
CA ILE A 6 7.69 -16.57 -12.01
C ILE A 6 8.65 -16.95 -13.15
N PRO A 7 9.61 -16.10 -13.58
CA PRO A 7 10.54 -16.46 -14.64
C PRO A 7 11.38 -17.71 -14.32
N VAL A 8 11.76 -17.91 -13.05
CA VAL A 8 12.51 -19.10 -12.63
C VAL A 8 11.65 -20.35 -12.72
N PHE A 9 10.39 -20.29 -12.27
CA PHE A 9 9.46 -21.41 -12.36
C PHE A 9 9.20 -21.80 -13.82
N GLU A 10 8.89 -20.84 -14.69
CA GLU A 10 8.61 -21.08 -16.11
C GLU A 10 9.81 -21.73 -16.83
N LYS A 11 11.03 -21.31 -16.49
CA LYS A 11 12.25 -21.89 -17.05
C LYS A 11 12.52 -23.31 -16.54
N ALA A 12 12.24 -23.57 -15.27
CA ALA A 12 12.49 -24.87 -14.64
C ALA A 12 11.44 -25.93 -15.01
N PHE A 13 10.19 -25.51 -15.23
CA PHE A 13 9.05 -26.41 -15.49
C PHE A 13 8.28 -25.97 -16.75
N PRO A 14 8.89 -26.11 -17.94
CA PRO A 14 8.23 -25.70 -19.17
C PRO A 14 6.94 -26.49 -19.39
N ARG A 15 5.87 -25.80 -19.80
CA ARG A 15 4.54 -26.36 -20.09
C ARG A 15 3.76 -26.90 -18.88
N CYS A 16 4.20 -26.64 -17.66
CA CYS A 16 3.43 -26.91 -16.45
C CYS A 16 2.61 -25.68 -16.04
N GLN A 17 1.48 -25.91 -15.36
CA GLN A 17 0.74 -24.85 -14.67
C GLN A 17 1.15 -24.80 -13.19
N GLY A 18 1.58 -23.63 -12.72
CA GLY A 18 1.94 -23.42 -11.32
C GLY A 18 0.76 -22.90 -10.50
N LEU A 19 0.45 -23.54 -9.38
CA LEU A 19 -0.48 -23.04 -8.37
C LEU A 19 0.32 -22.43 -7.21
N PHE A 20 0.19 -21.12 -7.03
CA PHE A 20 0.78 -20.41 -5.90
C PHE A 20 -0.28 -20.18 -4.83
N ALA A 21 -0.20 -20.92 -3.72
CA ALA A 21 -1.05 -20.72 -2.55
C ALA A 21 -0.32 -19.85 -1.52
N PHE A 22 -1.00 -18.80 -1.05
CA PHE A 22 -0.51 -17.96 0.04
C PHE A 22 -1.43 -18.13 1.24
N ASP A 23 -0.85 -18.28 2.42
CA ASP A 23 -1.62 -18.13 3.65
C ASP A 23 -1.91 -16.65 3.91
N ASN A 24 -3.09 -16.36 4.45
CA ASN A 24 -3.47 -14.98 4.80
C ASN A 24 -2.94 -14.58 6.19
N ALA A 25 -1.81 -15.16 6.59
CA ALA A 25 -1.22 -14.90 7.89
C ALA A 25 -0.66 -13.47 7.90
N LYS A 26 -1.07 -12.67 8.90
CA LYS A 26 -0.69 -11.25 9.03
C LYS A 26 0.82 -11.03 9.22
N ILE A 27 1.58 -12.11 9.46
CA ILE A 27 3.04 -12.12 9.63
C ILE A 27 3.82 -11.80 8.34
N HIS A 28 3.20 -11.87 7.16
CA HIS A 28 3.85 -11.53 5.88
C HIS A 28 3.47 -10.17 5.31
N GLN A 29 2.48 -9.49 5.89
CA GLN A 29 2.07 -8.16 5.44
C GLN A 29 2.95 -7.09 6.08
N LYS A 30 4.19 -6.97 5.58
CA LYS A 30 4.92 -5.72 5.76
C LYS A 30 4.19 -4.68 4.90
N TYR A 31 3.40 -3.83 5.55
CA TYR A 31 2.83 -2.66 4.91
C TYR A 31 3.91 -1.89 4.17
N ALA A 32 3.55 -1.22 3.06
CA ALA A 32 4.46 -0.28 2.43
C ALA A 32 4.93 0.75 3.48
N SER A 33 6.16 1.23 3.36
CA SER A 33 6.76 2.15 4.35
C SER A 33 5.95 3.44 4.55
N ASP A 34 5.12 3.78 3.57
CA ASP A 34 4.27 4.96 3.47
C ASP A 34 2.76 4.62 3.59
N ALA A 35 2.41 3.40 3.96
CA ALA A 35 1.01 3.01 4.16
C ALA A 35 0.43 3.63 5.45
N LEU A 36 -0.83 4.06 5.37
CA LEU A 36 -1.60 4.51 6.53
C LEU A 36 -1.89 3.35 7.48
N GLN A 37 -1.27 3.39 8.66
CA GLN A 37 -1.51 2.45 9.75
C GLN A 37 -2.10 3.20 10.93
N VAL A 38 -3.23 2.74 11.45
CA VAL A 38 -3.92 3.36 12.60
C VAL A 38 -3.00 3.49 13.82
N GLY A 39 -2.11 2.51 14.04
CA GLY A 39 -1.12 2.56 15.13
C GLY A 39 0.01 3.59 14.94
N ASN A 40 0.19 4.12 13.73
CA ASN A 40 1.17 5.15 13.41
C ASN A 40 0.51 6.54 13.20
N ILE A 41 -0.79 6.66 13.46
CA ILE A 41 -1.47 7.96 13.46
C ILE A 41 -1.11 8.68 14.76
N ASN A 42 -0.57 9.89 14.64
CA ASN A 42 -0.28 10.71 15.81
C ASN A 42 -1.58 11.03 16.57
N LEU A 43 -1.60 10.66 17.86
CA LEU A 43 -2.67 11.03 18.79
C LEU A 43 -2.49 12.44 19.37
N THR A 44 -1.32 13.06 19.15
CA THR A 44 -0.98 14.39 19.66
C THR A 44 -1.10 15.47 18.59
N PRO A 45 -1.60 16.67 18.93
CA PRO A 45 -1.62 17.81 18.02
C PRO A 45 -0.19 18.22 17.60
N ARG A 46 -0.04 18.75 16.36
CA ARG A 46 1.18 19.35 15.76
C ARG A 46 2.15 18.46 14.98
N GLY A 47 1.94 17.14 14.88
CA GLY A 47 2.55 16.30 13.83
C GLY A 47 4.07 16.38 13.58
N LYS A 48 4.89 16.90 14.51
CA LYS A 48 6.35 16.93 14.32
C LYS A 48 6.89 15.50 14.24
N ASN A 49 7.68 15.24 13.19
CA ASN A 49 8.35 13.96 12.87
C ASN A 49 7.46 12.85 12.25
N THR A 50 6.41 13.19 11.52
CA THR A 50 5.65 12.19 10.73
C THR A 50 6.42 11.72 9.51
N LEU A 51 6.45 10.40 9.29
CA LEU A 51 6.85 9.85 7.99
C LEU A 51 5.83 10.27 6.92
N PRO A 52 6.27 10.64 5.70
CA PRO A 52 5.37 10.93 4.61
C PRO A 52 4.44 9.74 4.33
N MET A 53 3.14 9.99 4.36
CA MET A 53 2.11 8.99 4.12
C MET A 53 1.57 9.12 2.70
N ARG A 54 1.19 8.00 2.06
CA ARG A 54 0.51 8.07 0.76
C ARG A 54 -0.78 8.88 0.87
N PRO A 55 -1.05 9.80 -0.07
CA PRO A 55 -2.34 10.47 -0.15
C PRO A 55 -3.48 9.48 -0.27
N GLY A 56 -4.58 9.75 0.45
CA GLY A 56 -5.85 9.10 0.22
C GLY A 56 -6.58 9.71 -0.97
N TYR A 57 -7.69 9.12 -1.38
CA TYR A 57 -8.55 9.67 -2.41
C TYR A 57 -10.01 9.49 -2.02
N PHE A 58 -10.83 10.51 -2.26
CA PHE A 58 -12.28 10.43 -2.11
C PHE A 58 -12.97 10.96 -3.37
N LYS A 59 -14.18 10.46 -3.64
CA LYS A 59 -15.00 10.97 -4.73
C LYS A 59 -15.65 12.28 -4.31
N ASN A 60 -15.67 13.25 -5.21
CA ASN A 60 -16.38 14.49 -4.98
C ASN A 60 -17.89 14.19 -4.88
N ALA A 61 -18.54 14.73 -3.87
CA ALA A 61 -19.96 14.47 -3.59
C ALA A 61 -20.86 15.02 -4.69
N ASP A 62 -20.50 16.17 -5.26
CA ASP A 62 -21.28 16.86 -6.30
C ASP A 62 -21.01 16.30 -7.70
N ASN A 63 -19.85 15.68 -7.89
CA ASN A 63 -19.48 15.03 -9.15
C ASN A 63 -18.70 13.73 -8.88
N PRO A 64 -19.38 12.57 -8.89
CA PRO A 64 -18.78 11.28 -8.53
C PRO A 64 -17.69 10.80 -9.52
N ASN A 65 -17.56 11.44 -10.68
CA ASN A 65 -16.47 11.18 -11.64
C ASN A 65 -15.20 11.97 -11.31
N THR A 66 -15.26 12.92 -10.37
CA THR A 66 -14.11 13.67 -9.89
C THR A 66 -13.54 12.99 -8.65
N VAL A 67 -12.26 12.64 -8.70
CA VAL A 67 -11.51 12.10 -7.55
C VAL A 67 -10.64 13.20 -6.98
N ILE A 68 -10.78 13.47 -5.69
CA ILE A 68 -9.98 14.45 -4.97
C ILE A 68 -8.92 13.73 -4.16
N ALA A 69 -7.67 14.16 -4.31
CA ALA A 69 -6.57 13.69 -3.48
C ALA A 69 -6.69 14.29 -2.07
N GLN A 70 -6.73 13.44 -1.06
CA GLN A 70 -6.61 13.82 0.34
C GLN A 70 -5.13 13.80 0.70
N THR A 71 -4.49 14.97 0.67
CA THR A 71 -3.11 15.11 1.13
C THR A 71 -3.05 14.95 2.64
N MET A 72 -2.05 14.21 3.12
CA MET A 72 -1.74 14.04 4.55
C MET A 72 -0.52 14.87 4.95
N MET A 73 -0.29 15.98 4.25
CA MET A 73 0.75 16.97 4.55
C MET A 73 0.17 18.02 5.49
N LEU A 74 0.79 18.24 6.65
CA LEU A 74 0.45 19.40 7.48
C LEU A 74 1.03 20.68 6.83
N PRO A 75 0.38 21.84 7.01
CA PRO A 75 0.81 23.11 6.39
C PRO A 75 2.24 23.54 6.74
N ASP A 76 2.82 22.97 7.79
CA ASP A 76 4.01 23.44 8.47
C ASP A 76 5.20 22.46 8.52
N GLY A 77 5.11 21.29 7.86
CA GLY A 77 6.27 20.40 7.57
C GLY A 77 7.15 20.02 8.76
#